data_AF-A0A3C0QYM5-F1
#
_entry.id   AF-A0A3C0QYM5-F1
#
_cell.length_a   1.000
_cell.length_b   1.000
_cell.length_c   1.000
_cell.angle_alpha   90.00
_cell.angle_beta   90.00
_cell.angle_gamma   90.00
#
_symmetry.space_group_name_H-M   'P 1'
#
loop_
_entity.id
_entity.type
_entity.pdbx_description
1 polymer ?
#
loop_
_entity_poly.entity_id
_entity_poly.type
_entity_poly.pdbx_seq_one_letter_code
_entity_poly.pdbx_strand_id
1 'polypeptide(L)'
;MKRGKYLVVIFICVGGWLLAGCGACRREPGREEFSRLTIFGARDTLLPGEMALRTVAVAVHEISVPTAAGLPEKVNMLADSLSALRFNGLEIEVLEITQDSVYGLLLKVNLAEDAAFSGPGSLPPYRSWYDFFQGSAGGLETTITLRATFLQPGLYGEWVDAVAFYYQGKPFANEEWAHVVLQGQIARNNYAP
;
A
#
# COMPACT_ATOMS: atom_id res chain seq x y z
N MET A 1 -7.98 -11.75 18.38
CA MET A 1 -7.47 -12.42 17.17
C MET A 1 -5.96 -12.19 17.14
N LYS A 2 -5.14 -13.24 17.24
CA LYS A 2 -3.67 -13.10 17.45
C LYS A 2 -2.99 -12.75 16.12
N ARG A 3 -2.51 -11.51 15.97
CA ARG A 3 -1.66 -11.10 14.83
C ARG A 3 -0.28 -11.76 14.97
N GLY A 4 0.13 -12.52 13.95
CA GLY A 4 1.47 -13.09 13.85
C GLY A 4 2.49 -11.97 13.60
N LYS A 5 3.57 -11.97 14.38
CA LYS A 5 4.69 -11.06 14.19
C LYS A 5 5.53 -11.60 13.03
N TYR A 6 5.62 -10.86 11.92
CA TYR A 6 6.56 -11.21 10.85
C TYR A 6 7.98 -10.79 11.26
N LEU A 7 8.90 -11.74 11.12
CA LEU A 7 10.30 -11.64 11.51
C LEU A 7 11.09 -11.00 10.35
N VAL A 8 11.74 -9.86 10.60
CA VAL A 8 12.77 -9.33 9.69
C VAL A 8 14.00 -10.23 9.82
N VAL A 9 14.31 -11.00 8.77
CA VAL A 9 15.48 -11.89 8.76
C VAL A 9 16.71 -11.12 8.27
N ILE A 10 17.63 -10.84 9.18
CA ILE A 10 18.99 -10.36 8.87
C ILE A 10 19.92 -11.58 8.85
N PHE A 11 20.50 -11.90 7.69
CA PHE A 11 21.46 -13.00 7.57
C PHE A 11 22.86 -12.57 8.03
N ILE A 12 23.34 -13.18 9.12
CA ILE A 12 24.77 -13.17 9.50
C ILE A 12 25.35 -14.54 9.13
N CYS A 13 26.22 -14.56 8.12
CA CYS A 13 26.97 -15.75 7.73
C CYS A 13 28.08 -16.03 8.75
N VAL A 14 27.97 -17.13 9.51
CA VAL A 14 29.09 -17.70 10.27
C VAL A 14 29.42 -19.05 9.66
N GLY A 15 30.61 -19.15 9.08
CA GLY A 15 31.10 -20.35 8.40
C GLY A 15 31.54 -21.43 9.39
N GLY A 16 31.23 -22.68 9.04
CA GLY A 16 31.75 -23.88 9.69
C GLY A 16 31.69 -25.09 8.75
N TRP A 17 32.84 -25.68 8.47
CA TRP A 17 33.02 -26.94 7.73
C TRP A 17 32.95 -28.14 8.69
N LEU A 18 32.32 -29.26 8.29
CA LEU A 18 32.94 -30.61 8.16
C LEU A 18 31.93 -31.75 7.80
N LEU A 19 32.27 -32.46 6.71
CA LEU A 19 32.16 -33.90 6.33
C LEU A 19 30.84 -34.72 6.33
N ALA A 20 30.56 -35.21 5.10
CA ALA A 20 30.29 -36.59 4.64
C ALA A 20 28.99 -37.34 4.99
N GLY A 21 28.24 -37.74 3.94
CA GLY A 21 27.37 -38.92 3.96
C GLY A 21 26.08 -38.84 3.14
N CYS A 22 25.98 -39.73 2.14
CA CYS A 22 24.78 -40.22 1.43
C CYS A 22 24.02 -39.31 0.45
N GLY A 23 23.87 -39.85 -0.77
CA GLY A 23 23.09 -39.30 -1.86
C GLY A 23 21.62 -39.11 -1.50
N ALA A 24 21.28 -37.87 -1.19
CA ALA A 24 19.99 -37.30 -1.49
C ALA A 24 20.30 -36.14 -2.43
N CYS A 25 19.64 -36.08 -3.58
CA CYS A 25 19.66 -34.90 -4.44
C CYS A 25 19.44 -33.68 -3.53
N ARG A 26 20.47 -32.86 -3.31
CA ARG A 26 20.27 -31.50 -2.84
C ARG A 26 19.47 -30.84 -3.95
N ARG A 27 18.14 -30.82 -3.83
CA ARG A 27 17.38 -29.69 -4.34
C ARG A 27 18.06 -28.50 -3.70
N GLU A 28 18.77 -27.71 -4.51
CA GLU A 28 19.02 -26.35 -4.08
C GLU A 28 17.67 -25.80 -3.61
N PRO A 29 17.58 -25.22 -2.41
CA PRO A 29 16.35 -24.54 -2.02
C PRO A 29 16.02 -23.62 -3.18
N GLY A 30 14.88 -23.88 -3.84
CA GLY A 30 14.51 -23.18 -5.06
C GLY A 30 14.67 -21.69 -4.78
N ARG A 31 15.53 -21.03 -5.56
CA ARG A 31 15.85 -19.62 -5.37
C ARG A 31 14.51 -18.87 -5.28
N GLU A 32 14.20 -18.35 -4.10
CA GLU A 32 12.95 -17.61 -3.91
C GLU A 32 12.99 -16.43 -4.88
N GLU A 33 12.06 -16.44 -5.83
CA GLU A 33 11.87 -15.33 -6.75
C GLU A 33 11.04 -14.27 -6.03
N PHE A 34 11.42 -13.01 -6.22
CA PHE A 34 10.75 -11.86 -5.63
C PHE A 34 10.24 -10.95 -6.73
N SER A 35 8.98 -10.54 -6.61
CA SER A 35 8.39 -9.45 -7.37
C SER A 35 8.55 -8.15 -6.60
N ARG A 36 8.62 -7.02 -7.32
CA ARG A 36 8.73 -5.69 -6.71
C ARG A 36 7.39 -4.97 -6.76
N LEU A 37 7.01 -4.35 -5.65
CA LEU A 37 5.88 -3.43 -5.57
C LEU A 37 6.39 -2.06 -5.16
N THR A 38 5.76 -1.02 -5.67
CA THR A 38 6.20 0.36 -5.48
C THR A 38 5.29 1.08 -4.49
N ILE A 39 5.88 1.71 -3.49
CA ILE A 39 5.19 2.70 -2.68
C ILE A 39 5.43 4.06 -3.33
N PHE A 40 4.34 4.74 -3.63
CA PHE A 40 4.36 6.06 -4.26
C PHE A 40 4.25 7.15 -3.20
N GLY A 41 4.65 8.36 -3.58
CA GLY A 41 4.39 9.60 -2.86
C GLY A 41 3.91 10.67 -3.82
N ALA A 42 3.40 11.76 -3.28
CA ALA A 42 3.04 12.94 -4.05
C ALA A 42 4.22 13.92 -4.15
N ARG A 43 4.43 14.51 -5.33
CA ARG A 43 5.42 15.58 -5.55
C ARG A 43 4.87 16.63 -6.50
N ASP A 44 5.00 17.89 -6.12
CA ASP A 44 4.77 19.01 -7.02
C ASP A 44 5.84 19.02 -8.12
N THR A 45 5.39 18.87 -9.36
CA THR A 45 6.24 18.70 -10.53
C THR A 45 5.76 19.63 -11.63
N LEU A 46 6.70 20.33 -12.26
CA LEU A 46 6.45 21.09 -13.49
C LEU A 46 6.57 20.12 -14.67
N LEU A 47 5.45 19.70 -15.23
CA LEU A 47 5.45 18.78 -16.36
C LEU A 47 5.92 19.48 -17.65
N PRO A 48 6.59 18.76 -18.58
CA PRO A 48 7.03 19.34 -19.83
C PRO A 48 5.87 19.98 -20.61
N GLY A 49 6.02 21.26 -20.96
CA GLY A 49 4.99 22.01 -21.69
C GLY A 49 3.88 22.62 -20.82
N GLU A 50 3.91 22.42 -19.51
CA GLU A 50 2.98 23.07 -18.59
C GLU A 50 3.57 24.36 -17.99
N MET A 51 2.69 25.31 -17.66
CA MET A 51 3.05 26.56 -16.99
C MET A 51 2.72 26.56 -15.48
N ALA A 52 2.14 25.48 -14.97
CA ALA A 52 1.73 25.34 -13.59
C ALA A 52 2.27 24.03 -13.01
N LEU A 53 2.56 24.05 -11.70
CA LEU A 53 2.92 22.84 -10.97
C LEU A 53 1.69 21.93 -10.87
N ARG A 54 1.92 20.63 -11.04
CA ARG A 54 0.97 19.57 -10.71
C ARG A 54 1.55 18.64 -9.67
N THR A 55 0.72 18.25 -8.72
CA THR A 55 1.09 17.20 -7.77
C THR A 55 0.87 15.84 -8.45
N VAL A 56 1.96 15.12 -8.72
CA VAL A 56 1.93 13.81 -9.40
C VAL A 56 2.44 12.71 -8.48
N ALA A 57 2.09 11.46 -8.76
CA ALA A 57 2.69 10.32 -8.06
C ALA A 57 4.11 10.06 -8.55
N VAL A 58 5.01 9.85 -7.60
CA VAL A 58 6.41 9.50 -7.83
C VAL A 58 6.74 8.27 -6.99
N ALA A 59 7.43 7.30 -7.58
CA ALA A 59 7.95 6.14 -6.84
C ALA A 59 8.93 6.62 -5.76
N VAL A 60 8.67 6.29 -4.50
CA VAL A 60 9.53 6.69 -3.37
C VAL A 60 10.26 5.52 -2.74
N HIS A 61 9.64 4.33 -2.73
CA HIS A 61 10.23 3.11 -2.19
C HIS A 61 9.78 1.91 -3.02
N GLU A 62 10.63 0.88 -3.08
CA GLU A 62 10.28 -0.44 -3.58
C GLU A 62 10.30 -1.44 -2.43
N ILE A 63 9.33 -2.34 -2.40
CA ILE A 63 9.32 -3.50 -1.51
C ILE A 63 9.44 -4.77 -2.34
N SER A 64 10.12 -5.77 -1.78
CA SER A 64 10.23 -7.10 -2.38
C SER A 64 9.20 -8.02 -1.73
N VAL A 65 8.35 -8.65 -2.54
CA VAL A 65 7.38 -9.64 -2.09
C VAL A 65 7.63 -10.96 -2.80
N PRO A 66 7.48 -12.12 -2.13
CA PRO A 66 7.68 -13.42 -2.78
C PRO A 66 6.78 -13.57 -4.00
N THR A 67 7.33 -13.97 -5.14
CA THR A 67 6.54 -14.19 -6.37
C THR A 67 5.50 -15.28 -6.16
N ALA A 68 5.82 -16.29 -5.36
CA ALA A 68 4.94 -17.40 -4.99
C ALA A 68 3.77 -17.00 -4.07
N ALA A 69 3.81 -15.82 -3.43
CA ALA A 69 2.73 -15.34 -2.58
C ALA A 69 1.48 -15.06 -3.41
N GLY A 70 0.31 -15.38 -2.85
CA GLY A 70 -0.98 -15.07 -3.46
C GLY A 70 -1.25 -13.57 -3.50
N LEU A 71 -2.14 -13.12 -4.38
CA LEU A 71 -2.49 -11.69 -4.47
C LEU A 71 -2.94 -11.09 -3.12
N PRO A 72 -3.83 -11.73 -2.32
CA PRO A 72 -4.21 -11.16 -1.02
C PRO A 72 -3.03 -10.97 -0.07
N GLU A 73 -2.07 -11.90 -0.07
CA GLU A 73 -0.87 -11.81 0.77
C GLU A 73 0.04 -10.67 0.31
N LYS A 74 0.27 -10.53 -1.00
CA LYS A 74 1.04 -9.42 -1.58
C LYS A 74 0.43 -8.06 -1.25
N VAL A 75 -0.89 -7.93 -1.35
CA VAL A 75 -1.61 -6.68 -1.02
C VAL A 75 -1.52 -6.37 0.47
N ASN A 76 -1.60 -7.36 1.36
CA ASN A 76 -1.38 -7.16 2.79
C ASN A 76 0.05 -6.68 3.10
N MET A 77 1.06 -7.32 2.51
CA MET A 77 2.46 -6.88 2.66
C MET A 77 2.67 -5.43 2.18
N LEU A 78 1.99 -5.05 1.09
CA LEU A 78 2.00 -3.69 0.58
C LEU A 78 1.33 -2.70 1.54
N ALA A 79 0.15 -3.06 2.09
CA ALA A 79 -0.58 -2.24 3.04
C ALA A 79 0.22 -2.01 4.33
N ASP A 80 0.80 -3.08 4.90
CA ASP A 80 1.65 -3.02 6.09
C ASP A 80 2.88 -2.13 5.86
N SER A 81 3.54 -2.29 4.71
CA SER A 81 4.72 -1.49 4.36
C SER A 81 4.37 -0.03 4.13
N LEU A 82 3.27 0.25 3.43
CA LEU A 82 2.78 1.61 3.18
C LEU A 82 2.45 2.32 4.51
N SER A 83 1.73 1.63 5.39
CA SER A 83 1.38 2.12 6.73
C SER A 83 2.64 2.51 7.52
N ALA A 84 3.61 1.59 7.60
CA ALA A 84 4.84 1.81 8.36
C ALA A 84 5.70 2.95 7.79
N LEU A 85 5.81 3.05 6.47
CA LEU A 85 6.73 3.98 5.80
C LEU A 85 6.15 5.38 5.59
N ARG A 86 4.82 5.51 5.44
CA ARG A 86 4.17 6.78 5.06
C ARG A 86 3.18 7.32 6.08
N PHE A 87 2.62 6.45 6.93
CA PHE A 87 1.49 6.81 7.79
C PHE A 87 1.74 6.44 9.26
N ASN A 88 3.00 6.40 9.69
CA ASN A 88 3.41 6.16 11.08
C ASN A 88 2.78 4.89 11.70
N GLY A 89 2.53 3.85 10.90
CA GLY A 89 1.94 2.60 11.38
C GLY A 89 0.42 2.66 11.60
N LEU A 90 -0.29 3.67 11.08
CA LEU A 90 -1.75 3.72 11.09
C LEU A 90 -2.35 2.53 10.34
N GLU A 91 -3.40 1.93 10.88
CA GLU A 91 -3.93 0.67 10.37
C GLU A 91 -4.60 0.85 8.99
N ILE A 92 -4.17 0.03 8.04
CA ILE A 92 -4.76 -0.13 6.71
C ILE A 92 -5.23 -1.58 6.60
N GLU A 93 -6.54 -1.79 6.62
CA GLU A 93 -7.14 -3.13 6.57
C GLU A 93 -7.52 -3.49 5.12
N VAL A 94 -7.02 -4.62 4.65
CA VAL A 94 -7.49 -5.22 3.39
C VAL A 94 -8.77 -5.99 3.69
N LEU A 95 -9.91 -5.45 3.26
CA LEU A 95 -11.21 -6.05 3.57
C LEU A 95 -11.52 -7.24 2.65
N GLU A 96 -11.39 -7.02 1.35
CA GLU A 96 -11.88 -7.97 0.35
C GLU A 96 -11.23 -7.71 -1.02
N ILE A 97 -11.05 -8.79 -1.79
CA ILE A 97 -10.73 -8.75 -3.21
C ILE A 97 -11.81 -9.53 -3.95
N THR A 98 -12.54 -8.87 -4.86
CA THR A 98 -13.69 -9.45 -5.57
C THR A 98 -13.63 -9.15 -7.06
N GLN A 99 -14.21 -10.05 -7.86
CA GLN A 99 -14.47 -9.77 -9.27
C GLN A 99 -15.69 -8.85 -9.40
N ASP A 100 -15.47 -7.68 -9.99
CA ASP A 100 -16.51 -6.72 -10.38
C ASP A 100 -16.74 -6.79 -11.90
N SER A 101 -17.99 -6.60 -12.33
CA SER A 101 -18.38 -6.71 -13.74
C SER A 101 -17.95 -5.51 -14.59
N VAL A 102 -17.71 -4.36 -13.97
CA VAL A 102 -17.34 -3.10 -14.64
C VAL A 102 -15.85 -2.86 -14.48
N TYR A 103 -15.33 -3.04 -13.27
CA TYR A 103 -13.97 -2.63 -12.91
C TYR A 103 -12.94 -3.74 -12.97
N GLY A 104 -13.34 -5.00 -13.15
CA GLY A 104 -12.41 -6.13 -13.06
C GLY A 104 -12.14 -6.52 -11.61
N LEU A 105 -10.89 -6.81 -11.27
CA LEU A 105 -10.53 -7.22 -9.92
C LEU A 105 -10.51 -6.01 -8.96
N LEU A 106 -11.52 -5.90 -8.11
CA LEU A 106 -11.73 -4.80 -7.17
C LEU A 106 -11.21 -5.15 -5.77
N LEU A 107 -10.34 -4.28 -5.24
CA LEU A 107 -9.84 -4.32 -3.87
C LEU A 107 -10.59 -3.32 -2.98
N LYS A 108 -11.04 -3.76 -1.81
CA LYS A 108 -11.61 -2.89 -0.78
C LYS A 108 -10.62 -2.71 0.37
N VAL A 109 -10.31 -1.47 0.71
CA VAL A 109 -9.37 -1.10 1.78
C VAL A 109 -10.04 -0.19 2.79
N ASN A 110 -9.88 -0.48 4.08
CA ASN A 110 -10.37 0.36 5.17
C ASN A 110 -9.20 1.04 5.89
N LEU A 111 -9.37 2.33 6.16
CA LEU A 111 -8.49 3.14 6.99
C LEU A 111 -9.09 3.19 8.40
N ALA A 112 -8.45 2.54 9.36
CA ALA A 112 -8.93 2.45 10.73
C ALA A 112 -8.13 3.39 11.64
N GLU A 113 -8.82 4.15 12.49
CA GLU A 113 -8.16 4.92 13.55
C GLU A 113 -7.85 4.05 14.76
N ASP A 114 -6.92 4.53 15.59
CA ASP A 114 -6.71 3.99 16.93
C ASP A 114 -8.02 4.02 17.73
N ALA A 115 -8.27 3.01 18.56
CA ALA A 115 -9.47 2.92 19.39
C ALA A 115 -9.63 4.10 20.36
N ALA A 116 -8.54 4.78 20.72
CA ALA A 116 -8.56 5.99 21.54
C ALA A 116 -8.93 7.26 20.75
N PHE A 117 -9.03 7.20 19.42
CA PHE A 117 -9.47 8.34 18.61
C PHE A 117 -10.95 8.62 18.83
N SER A 118 -11.27 9.86 19.20
CA SER A 118 -12.64 10.34 19.39
C SER A 118 -12.96 11.60 18.58
N GLY A 119 -12.07 11.97 17.65
CA GLY A 119 -12.19 13.17 16.82
C GLY A 119 -10.88 13.95 16.66
N PRO A 120 -10.86 15.01 15.84
CA PRO A 120 -9.68 15.84 15.61
C PRO A 120 -9.06 16.35 16.93
N GLY A 121 -7.74 16.19 17.07
CA GLY A 121 -7.00 16.61 18.27
C GLY A 121 -7.19 15.71 19.50
N SER A 122 -7.94 14.60 19.40
CA SER A 122 -8.05 13.62 20.50
C SER A 122 -6.78 12.82 20.75
N LEU A 123 -5.89 12.77 19.76
CA LEU A 123 -4.59 12.08 19.81
C LEU A 123 -3.45 13.05 19.51
N PRO A 124 -2.21 12.71 19.91
CA PRO A 124 -1.02 13.42 19.44
C PRO A 124 -0.95 13.47 17.90
N PRO A 125 -0.30 14.50 17.32
CA PRO A 125 -0.21 14.66 15.87
C PRO A 125 0.36 13.42 15.16
N TYR A 126 -0.18 13.15 13.97
CA TYR A 126 0.20 12.04 13.10
C TYR A 126 -0.04 10.66 13.72
N ARG A 127 -1.01 10.60 14.62
CA ARG A 127 -1.55 9.35 15.18
C ARG A 127 -3.00 9.13 14.78
N SER A 128 -3.53 9.95 13.89
CA SER A 128 -4.83 9.75 13.25
C SER A 128 -4.74 9.92 11.74
N TRP A 129 -5.59 9.23 10.99
CA TRP A 129 -5.77 9.47 9.56
C TRP A 129 -6.24 10.90 9.29
N TYR A 130 -7.07 11.46 10.18
CA TYR A 130 -7.50 12.85 10.09
C TYR A 130 -6.32 13.83 9.92
N ASP A 131 -5.22 13.63 10.65
CA ASP A 131 -4.04 14.50 10.55
C ASP A 131 -3.38 14.47 9.17
N PHE A 132 -3.42 13.32 8.49
CA PHE A 132 -2.86 13.16 7.14
C PHE A 132 -3.76 13.75 6.04
N PHE A 133 -5.06 13.82 6.28
CA PHE A 133 -6.03 14.42 5.36
C PHE A 133 -6.25 15.92 5.62
N GLN A 134 -5.61 16.51 6.63
CA GLN A 134 -5.84 17.90 6.99
C GLN A 134 -5.31 18.87 5.92
N GLY A 135 -6.20 19.77 5.48
CA GLY A 135 -5.89 20.80 4.49
C GLY A 135 -5.81 20.26 3.06
N SER A 136 -5.82 21.16 2.07
CA SER A 136 -5.83 20.78 0.66
C SER A 136 -4.59 19.99 0.24
N ALA A 137 -3.41 20.40 0.71
CA ALA A 137 -2.16 19.72 0.42
C ALA A 137 -2.11 18.31 1.06
N GLY A 138 -2.41 18.18 2.35
CA GLY A 138 -2.43 16.89 3.04
C GLY A 138 -3.44 15.93 2.43
N GLY A 139 -4.67 16.40 2.18
CA GLY A 139 -5.71 15.62 1.51
C GLY A 139 -5.30 15.11 0.14
N LEU A 140 -4.69 15.97 -0.68
CA LEU A 140 -4.21 15.61 -2.02
C LEU A 140 -3.03 14.63 -1.97
N GLU A 141 -2.02 14.90 -1.14
CA GLU A 141 -0.84 14.05 -1.04
C GLU A 141 -1.18 12.64 -0.55
N THR A 142 -2.02 12.55 0.48
CA THR A 142 -2.49 11.28 1.04
C THR A 142 -3.33 10.51 0.03
N THR A 143 -4.23 11.21 -0.69
CA THR A 143 -5.04 10.62 -1.76
C THR A 143 -4.17 10.03 -2.87
N ILE A 144 -3.20 10.78 -3.39
CA ILE A 144 -2.29 10.33 -4.45
C ILE A 144 -1.48 9.12 -3.98
N THR A 145 -0.92 9.21 -2.77
CA THR A 145 -0.08 8.17 -2.18
C THR A 145 -0.84 6.85 -2.05
N LEU A 146 -2.05 6.86 -1.48
CA LEU A 146 -2.90 5.67 -1.33
C LEU A 146 -3.29 5.09 -2.69
N ARG A 147 -3.83 5.92 -3.59
CA ARG A 147 -4.30 5.47 -4.90
C ARG A 147 -3.19 4.86 -5.74
N ALA A 148 -2.08 5.58 -5.92
CA ALA A 148 -0.98 5.10 -6.74
C ALA A 148 -0.35 3.83 -6.16
N THR A 149 -0.21 3.76 -4.83
CA THR A 149 0.34 2.57 -4.19
C THR A 149 -0.56 1.36 -4.39
N PHE A 150 -1.86 1.43 -4.14
CA PHE A 150 -2.71 0.25 -4.34
C PHE A 150 -2.92 -0.12 -5.82
N LEU A 151 -2.97 0.87 -6.71
CA LEU A 151 -3.17 0.65 -8.15
C LEU A 151 -1.89 0.28 -8.91
N GLN A 152 -0.71 0.51 -8.32
CA GLN A 152 0.61 0.17 -8.90
C GLN A 152 0.74 0.62 -10.37
N PRO A 153 0.61 1.92 -10.73
CA PRO A 153 0.69 2.34 -12.12
C PRO A 153 2.02 1.89 -12.75
N GLY A 154 1.94 1.23 -13.91
CA GLY A 154 3.11 0.67 -14.62
C GLY A 154 3.48 -0.77 -14.26
N LEU A 155 2.85 -1.41 -13.26
CA LEU A 155 3.05 -2.84 -12.98
C LEU A 155 2.39 -3.74 -14.05
N TYR A 156 3.15 -4.57 -14.73
CA TYR A 156 2.60 -5.51 -15.71
C TYR A 156 2.26 -6.86 -15.04
N GLY A 157 1.19 -7.52 -15.51
CA GLY A 157 0.77 -8.83 -15.02
C GLY A 157 -0.46 -8.78 -14.10
N GLU A 158 -0.69 -9.87 -13.38
CA GLU A 158 -1.84 -10.03 -12.47
C GLU A 158 -1.74 -9.07 -11.28
N TRP A 159 -2.68 -8.13 -11.20
CA TRP A 159 -2.84 -7.19 -10.10
C TRP A 159 -4.29 -6.74 -10.02
N VAL A 160 -4.63 -5.92 -9.03
CA VAL A 160 -5.97 -5.34 -8.91
C VAL A 160 -6.19 -4.27 -9.99
N ASP A 161 -7.39 -4.25 -10.55
CA ASP A 161 -7.80 -3.31 -11.60
C ASP A 161 -8.44 -2.05 -11.01
N ALA A 162 -8.98 -2.13 -9.80
CA ALA A 162 -9.58 -1.01 -9.10
C ALA A 162 -9.45 -1.13 -7.58
N VAL A 163 -9.57 0.00 -6.89
CA VAL A 163 -9.60 0.09 -5.43
C VAL A 163 -10.78 0.94 -4.95
N ALA A 164 -11.42 0.52 -3.85
CA ALA A 164 -12.41 1.30 -3.12
C ALA A 164 -11.93 1.50 -1.68
N PHE A 165 -11.92 2.75 -1.24
CA PHE A 165 -11.46 3.11 0.10
C PHE A 165 -12.63 3.39 1.04
N TYR A 166 -12.43 2.98 2.29
CA TYR A 166 -13.34 3.17 3.41
C TYR A 166 -12.57 3.84 4.56
N TYR A 167 -13.28 4.60 5.37
CA TYR A 167 -12.79 5.17 6.61
C TYR A 167 -13.68 4.70 7.75
N GLN A 168 -13.09 4.02 8.74
CA GLN A 168 -13.83 3.43 9.86
C GLN A 168 -15.01 2.54 9.41
N GLY A 169 -14.79 1.75 8.35
CA GLY A 169 -15.77 0.85 7.75
C GLY A 169 -16.85 1.53 6.91
N LYS A 170 -16.81 2.86 6.76
CA LYS A 170 -17.78 3.64 5.98
C LYS A 170 -17.17 4.15 4.68
N PRO A 171 -17.93 4.26 3.58
CA PRO A 171 -17.43 4.91 2.37
C PRO A 171 -17.03 6.36 2.65
N PHE A 172 -15.99 6.85 1.99
CA PHE A 172 -15.67 8.29 2.00
C PHE A 172 -16.84 9.10 1.43
N ALA A 173 -17.32 10.09 2.19
CA ALA A 173 -18.36 11.02 1.77
C ALA A 173 -17.75 12.40 1.43
N ASN A 174 -18.17 13.00 0.31
CA ASN A 174 -17.66 14.30 -0.16
C ASN A 174 -17.87 15.44 0.85
N GLU A 175 -18.95 15.37 1.63
CA GLU A 175 -19.33 16.42 2.58
C GLU A 175 -18.44 16.45 3.83
N GLU A 176 -17.78 15.33 4.16
CA GLU A 176 -16.95 15.18 5.35
C GLU A 176 -15.45 15.40 5.06
N TRP A 177 -15.02 15.21 3.81
CA TRP A 177 -13.61 15.16 3.42
C TRP A 177 -13.31 16.10 2.25
N ALA A 178 -13.18 17.39 2.56
CA ALA A 178 -12.77 18.38 1.56
C ALA A 178 -11.39 18.01 0.96
N HIS A 179 -11.26 18.13 -0.36
CA HIS A 179 -10.01 17.89 -1.10
C HIS A 179 -9.46 16.44 -1.02
N VAL A 180 -10.26 15.49 -0.56
CA VAL A 180 -9.94 14.06 -0.61
C VAL A 180 -10.68 13.44 -1.80
N VAL A 181 -9.98 12.66 -2.63
CA VAL A 181 -10.58 12.01 -3.81
C VAL A 181 -10.40 10.50 -3.68
N LEU A 182 -11.07 9.93 -2.69
CA LEU A 182 -11.05 8.51 -2.34
C LEU A 182 -12.45 7.86 -2.42
N GLN A 183 -13.45 8.58 -2.92
CA GLN A 183 -14.83 8.11 -2.99
C GLN A 183 -15.03 7.10 -4.14
N GLY A 184 -15.92 6.15 -3.91
CA GLY A 184 -16.33 5.18 -4.93
C GLY A 184 -15.25 4.16 -5.29
N GLN A 185 -15.34 3.62 -6.51
CA GLN A 185 -14.36 2.69 -7.07
C GLN A 185 -13.43 3.45 -8.02
N ILE A 186 -12.13 3.29 -7.81
CA ILE A 186 -11.09 4.01 -8.55
C ILE A 186 -10.37 3.01 -9.43
N ALA A 187 -10.60 3.09 -10.74
CA ALA A 187 -9.95 2.22 -11.72
C ALA A 187 -8.50 2.63 -11.96
N ARG A 188 -7.63 1.64 -12.12
CA ARG A 188 -6.23 1.76 -12.50
C ARG A 188 -6.04 2.52 -13.81
N ASN A 189 -6.91 2.27 -14.78
CA ASN A 189 -6.84 2.87 -16.12
C ASN A 189 -7.28 4.34 -16.13
N ASN A 190 -7.95 4.81 -15.07
CA ASN A 190 -8.32 6.22 -14.88
C ASN A 190 -7.29 6.98 -14.05
N TYR A 191 -6.11 6.39 -13.83
CA TYR A 191 -4.98 7.06 -13.22
C TYR A 191 -4.30 7.96 -14.25
N ALA A 192 -4.81 9.19 -14.40
CA ALA A 192 -4.06 10.24 -15.07
C ALA A 192 -3.00 10.79 -14.07
N PRO A 193 -1.71 10.89 -14.45
CA PRO A 193 -0.72 11.61 -13.67
C PRO A 193 -1.05 13.10 -13.57
#